data_AF-A1RXN7-F1
#
_entry.id   AF-A1RXN7-F1
#
_cell.length_a   1.000
_cell.length_b   1.000
_cell.length_c   1.000
_cell.angle_alpha   90.00
_cell.angle_beta   90.00
_cell.angle_gamma   90.00
#
_symmetry.space_group_name_H-M   'P 1'
#
loop_
_entity.id
_entity.type
_entity.pdbx_description
1 polymer ?
#
loop_
_entity_poly.entity_id
_entity_poly.type
_entity_poly.pdbx_seq_one_letter_code
_entity_poly.pdbx_strand_id
1 'polypeptide(L)'
;MIRVRGIHSTAIAGLLDEAGFRFADLSQELLARIPQLRVEERVLVTVKDTDDRSGVVVLGDRAVVEKVAYLLRAVIPGALVSYVGEGPYTTYAVRLLSRVEGDVYEAEYSPGKRTTVKLRRPHVEGEVIMAHVIRASPEAPLLKEGVAITGSLVRLVQFDRHSVSEHIRDENLRLQLLTLAMTSAPTGWGVHFRSASKRASIVDVMAEIKALSEKAEKILKEVAPKEPGVVVPGEAIAIVEIPADASIRMDALRSRYYPTLPLHHLLKRLGDDELSRAVDFSERLLAGCEKCLSSTGAIEVFLERLSSLKGRQVSVLHRKVAGAGHVWSAEVESVKRMTVVLKRVVSSPGLYDGFEGLKREPGDVIRSYTWLFGRAVVHFYTSARGELKGVYVNINAPVFFAGNANTLGYVDLGVDVTRAADEEPKVVDLAEFLDLVERGVLDKQLAGSYLEFAESVKHLLEKDIGEDLPARIMQAQKSIFSFETDKLLAV
;
A
#
# COMPACT_ATOMS: atom_id res chain seq x y z
N MET A 1 -6.31 -21.42 7.04
CA MET A 1 -5.92 -21.52 5.62
C MET A 1 -5.98 -20.18 4.94
N ILE A 2 -5.35 -20.06 3.78
CA ILE A 2 -5.16 -18.78 3.08
C ILE A 2 -6.13 -18.67 1.91
N ARG A 3 -6.86 -17.55 1.86
CA ARG A 3 -7.59 -17.13 0.67
C ARG A 3 -6.73 -16.16 -0.11
N VAL A 4 -6.57 -16.39 -1.41
CA VAL A 4 -5.82 -15.49 -2.31
C VAL A 4 -6.76 -14.92 -3.38
N ARG A 5 -6.65 -13.62 -3.66
CA ARG A 5 -7.43 -12.89 -4.68
C ARG A 5 -6.55 -11.88 -5.41
N GLY A 6 -6.94 -11.55 -6.63
CA GLY A 6 -6.30 -10.49 -7.40
C GLY A 6 -5.33 -10.98 -8.47
N ILE A 7 -4.61 -10.04 -9.09
CA ILE A 7 -3.72 -10.25 -10.23
C ILE A 7 -2.47 -11.03 -9.80
N HIS A 8 -2.01 -10.82 -8.56
CA HIS A 8 -0.86 -11.53 -7.98
C HIS A 8 -1.19 -12.95 -7.52
N SER A 9 -2.45 -13.37 -7.62
CA SER A 9 -2.94 -14.57 -6.93
C SER A 9 -2.24 -15.86 -7.33
N THR A 10 -1.94 -16.07 -8.61
CA THR A 10 -1.28 -17.30 -9.07
C THR A 10 0.16 -17.38 -8.58
N ALA A 11 0.93 -16.29 -8.68
CA ALA A 11 2.31 -16.26 -8.21
C ALA A 11 2.38 -16.49 -6.69
N ILE A 12 1.53 -15.79 -5.93
CA ILE A 12 1.49 -15.90 -4.47
C ILE A 12 0.98 -17.26 -4.03
N ALA A 13 -0.07 -17.80 -4.66
CA ALA A 13 -0.61 -19.11 -4.31
C ALA A 13 0.42 -20.22 -4.58
N GLY A 14 1.10 -20.19 -5.73
CA GLY A 14 2.18 -21.14 -6.01
C GLY A 14 3.30 -21.08 -4.96
N LEU A 15 3.78 -19.87 -4.65
CA LEU A 15 4.82 -19.67 -3.64
C LEU A 15 4.41 -20.18 -2.25
N LEU A 16 3.17 -19.91 -1.85
CA LEU A 16 2.63 -20.37 -0.56
C LEU A 16 2.46 -21.89 -0.54
N ASP A 17 2.09 -22.52 -1.66
CA ASP A 17 1.97 -23.97 -1.77
C ASP A 17 3.35 -24.65 -1.65
N GLU A 18 4.38 -24.10 -2.31
CA GLU A 18 5.78 -24.54 -2.15
C GLU A 18 6.25 -24.47 -0.68
N ALA A 19 5.80 -23.45 0.06
CA ALA A 19 6.06 -23.30 1.48
C ALA A 19 5.17 -24.17 2.40
N GLY A 20 4.29 -25.01 1.84
CA GLY A 20 3.45 -25.96 2.56
C GLY A 20 2.18 -25.37 3.17
N PHE A 21 1.77 -24.16 2.78
CA PHE A 21 0.49 -23.60 3.19
C PHE A 21 -0.68 -24.32 2.50
N ARG A 22 -1.84 -24.26 3.15
CA ARG A 22 -3.11 -24.73 2.59
C ARG A 22 -4.05 -23.55 2.39
N PHE A 23 -4.99 -23.74 1.46
CA PHE A 23 -5.84 -22.69 0.94
C PHE A 23 -7.29 -22.87 1.35
N ALA A 24 -8.08 -21.82 1.22
CA ALA A 24 -9.52 -21.87 1.39
C ALA A 24 -10.19 -20.87 0.46
N ASP A 25 -11.42 -21.18 0.04
CA ASP A 25 -12.25 -20.30 -0.78
C ASP A 25 -11.48 -19.80 -2.02
N LEU A 26 -10.91 -20.68 -2.86
CA LEU A 26 -10.21 -20.27 -4.09
C LEU A 26 -11.18 -20.08 -5.27
N SER A 27 -10.78 -19.27 -6.26
CA SER A 27 -11.55 -19.14 -7.51
C SER A 27 -11.30 -20.32 -8.44
N GLN A 28 -12.25 -20.58 -9.34
CA GLN A 28 -12.12 -21.68 -10.31
C GLN A 28 -10.95 -21.44 -11.26
N GLU A 29 -10.70 -20.18 -11.64
CA GLU A 29 -9.57 -19.80 -12.49
C GLU A 29 -8.24 -20.11 -11.82
N LEU A 30 -8.11 -19.87 -10.51
CA LEU A 30 -6.87 -20.17 -9.79
C LEU A 30 -6.65 -21.68 -9.68
N LEU A 31 -7.70 -22.46 -9.40
CA LEU A 31 -7.64 -23.92 -9.35
C LEU A 31 -7.32 -24.53 -10.72
N ALA A 32 -7.84 -23.97 -11.81
CA ALA A 32 -7.49 -24.40 -13.16
C ALA A 32 -6.01 -24.14 -13.50
N ARG A 33 -5.44 -23.04 -12.98
CA ARG A 33 -4.02 -22.70 -13.16
C ARG A 33 -3.09 -23.55 -12.31
N ILE A 34 -3.50 -23.90 -11.08
CA ILE A 34 -2.69 -24.69 -10.14
C ILE A 34 -3.56 -25.81 -9.53
N PRO A 35 -3.79 -26.93 -10.23
CA PRO A 35 -4.72 -27.96 -9.79
C PRO A 35 -4.32 -28.69 -8.51
N GLN A 36 -3.04 -28.67 -8.14
CA GLN A 36 -2.51 -29.36 -6.96
C GLN A 36 -2.77 -28.64 -5.62
N LEU A 37 -3.30 -27.40 -5.64
CA LEU A 37 -3.53 -26.63 -4.42
C LEU A 37 -4.46 -27.36 -3.46
N ARG A 38 -4.03 -27.50 -2.20
CA ARG A 38 -4.82 -28.16 -1.16
C ARG A 38 -5.81 -27.17 -0.55
N VAL A 39 -7.11 -27.43 -0.72
CA VAL A 39 -8.18 -26.54 -0.27
C VAL A 39 -8.95 -27.12 0.92
N GLU A 40 -9.20 -26.28 1.91
CA GLU A 40 -10.07 -26.53 3.07
C GLU A 40 -11.18 -25.49 3.15
N GLU A 41 -12.08 -25.63 4.12
CA GLU A 41 -13.24 -24.75 4.27
C GLU A 41 -12.93 -23.42 4.98
N ARG A 42 -12.02 -23.43 5.96
CA ARG A 42 -11.83 -22.30 6.89
C ARG A 42 -10.74 -21.31 6.46
N VAL A 43 -11.14 -20.07 6.21
CA VAL A 43 -10.24 -18.94 5.95
C VAL A 43 -9.70 -18.37 7.27
N LEU A 44 -8.37 -18.29 7.41
CA LEU A 44 -7.69 -17.62 8.53
C LEU A 44 -7.02 -16.32 8.08
N VAL A 45 -6.50 -16.30 6.85
CA VAL A 45 -5.83 -15.14 6.25
C VAL A 45 -6.37 -14.91 4.85
N THR A 46 -6.54 -13.65 4.49
CA THR A 46 -6.80 -13.24 3.11
C THR A 46 -5.60 -12.46 2.60
N VAL A 47 -5.09 -12.86 1.44
CA VAL A 47 -4.17 -12.08 0.61
C VAL A 47 -4.96 -11.55 -0.58
N LYS A 48 -4.97 -10.23 -0.75
CA LYS A 48 -5.65 -9.57 -1.88
C LYS A 48 -4.80 -8.43 -2.41
N ASP A 49 -5.03 -8.00 -3.64
CA ASP A 49 -4.39 -6.80 -4.17
C ASP A 49 -4.73 -5.56 -3.33
N THR A 50 -3.83 -4.58 -3.33
CA THR A 50 -4.16 -3.19 -2.99
C THR A 50 -5.16 -2.64 -4.01
N ASP A 51 -5.92 -1.60 -3.65
CA ASP A 51 -6.95 -1.03 -4.53
C ASP A 51 -6.38 -0.51 -5.87
N ASP A 52 -5.13 -0.03 -5.86
CA ASP A 52 -4.40 0.42 -7.04
C ASP A 52 -3.57 -0.68 -7.73
N ARG A 53 -3.69 -1.93 -7.27
CA ARG A 53 -3.01 -3.13 -7.79
C ARG A 53 -1.48 -3.04 -7.80
N SER A 54 -0.89 -2.17 -6.99
CA SER A 54 0.55 -1.98 -6.86
C SER A 54 1.23 -2.94 -5.88
N GLY A 55 0.44 -3.74 -5.16
CA GLY A 55 0.93 -4.67 -4.16
C GLY A 55 -0.17 -5.55 -3.64
N VAL A 56 0.04 -6.13 -2.46
CA VAL A 56 -0.94 -6.97 -1.77
C VAL A 56 -1.08 -6.61 -0.29
N VAL A 57 -2.29 -6.81 0.21
CA VAL A 57 -2.64 -6.76 1.62
C VAL A 57 -2.85 -8.18 2.13
N VAL A 58 -2.14 -8.54 3.19
CA VAL A 58 -2.27 -9.79 3.93
C VAL A 58 -2.97 -9.47 5.26
N LEU A 59 -4.17 -10.02 5.49
CA LEU A 59 -4.99 -9.69 6.67
C LEU A 59 -5.56 -10.95 7.31
N GLY A 60 -5.50 -11.06 8.64
CA GLY A 60 -6.20 -12.10 9.40
C GLY A 60 -5.46 -12.53 10.66
N ASP A 61 -5.38 -13.85 10.86
CA ASP A 61 -4.71 -14.45 12.02
C ASP A 61 -3.25 -14.02 12.13
N ARG A 62 -2.85 -13.49 13.30
CA ARG A 62 -1.53 -12.92 13.55
C ARG A 62 -0.39 -13.86 13.17
N ALA A 63 -0.42 -15.09 13.67
CA ALA A 63 0.66 -16.05 13.48
C ALA A 63 0.81 -16.47 12.01
N VAL A 64 -0.29 -16.50 11.26
CA VAL A 64 -0.25 -16.82 9.82
C VAL A 64 0.16 -15.61 8.99
N VAL A 65 -0.36 -14.41 9.29
CA VAL A 65 0.02 -13.16 8.59
C VAL A 65 1.51 -12.91 8.70
N GLU A 66 2.08 -13.05 9.90
CA GLU A 66 3.51 -12.85 10.14
C GLU A 66 4.37 -13.79 9.27
N LYS A 67 4.01 -15.08 9.20
CA LYS A 67 4.72 -16.06 8.36
C LYS A 67 4.60 -15.75 6.87
N VAL A 68 3.41 -15.35 6.41
CA VAL A 68 3.19 -14.97 5.01
C VAL A 68 3.98 -13.71 4.67
N ALA A 69 3.94 -12.68 5.51
CA ALA A 69 4.68 -11.44 5.31
C ALA A 69 6.19 -11.68 5.26
N TYR A 70 6.72 -12.51 6.17
CA TYR A 70 8.11 -12.93 6.17
C TYR A 70 8.51 -13.63 4.85
N LEU A 71 7.70 -14.58 4.39
CA LEU A 71 7.95 -15.28 3.13
C LEU A 71 7.94 -14.32 1.92
N LEU A 72 6.94 -13.46 1.82
CA LEU A 72 6.84 -12.49 0.72
C LEU A 72 8.02 -11.52 0.72
N ARG A 73 8.46 -11.05 1.89
CA ARG A 73 9.67 -10.23 2.05
C ARG A 73 10.92 -10.95 1.55
N ALA A 74 11.07 -12.24 1.89
CA ALA A 74 12.25 -13.02 1.55
C ALA A 74 12.33 -13.39 0.06
N VAL A 75 11.18 -13.62 -0.60
CA VAL A 75 11.13 -14.20 -1.96
C VAL A 75 10.82 -13.18 -3.05
N ILE A 76 10.35 -11.98 -2.70
CA ILE A 76 10.08 -10.91 -3.67
C ILE A 76 11.14 -9.81 -3.50
N PRO A 77 12.30 -9.91 -4.20
CA PRO A 77 13.32 -8.88 -4.14
C PRO A 77 12.74 -7.50 -4.48
N GLY A 78 13.04 -6.52 -3.63
CA GLY A 78 12.59 -5.14 -3.80
C GLY A 78 11.19 -4.83 -3.29
N ALA A 79 10.43 -5.82 -2.80
CA ALA A 79 9.16 -5.55 -2.15
C ALA A 79 9.35 -4.78 -0.85
N LEU A 80 8.47 -3.80 -0.59
CA LEU A 80 8.45 -3.06 0.68
C LEU A 80 7.37 -3.67 1.57
N VAL A 81 7.78 -4.31 2.67
CA VAL A 81 6.87 -5.13 3.48
C VAL A 81 6.70 -4.51 4.86
N SER A 82 5.56 -3.85 5.06
CA SER A 82 5.15 -3.33 6.36
C SER A 82 4.23 -4.31 7.07
N TYR A 83 4.53 -4.63 8.33
CA TYR A 83 3.73 -5.51 9.16
C TYR A 83 3.26 -4.79 10.42
N VAL A 84 1.97 -4.93 10.74
CA VAL A 84 1.34 -4.39 11.95
C VAL A 84 0.63 -5.54 12.65
N GLY A 85 1.20 -5.99 13.77
CA GLY A 85 0.66 -7.11 14.56
C GLY A 85 -0.67 -6.77 15.25
N GLU A 86 -0.83 -5.51 15.65
CA GLU A 86 -2.03 -4.95 16.27
C GLU A 86 -2.84 -4.13 15.24
N GLY A 87 -3.26 -4.81 14.18
CA GLY A 87 -3.97 -4.22 13.05
C GLY A 87 -5.46 -3.96 13.33
N PRO A 88 -6.31 -4.04 12.28
CA PRO A 88 -7.73 -3.71 12.38
C PRO A 88 -8.44 -4.43 13.52
N TYR A 89 -9.34 -3.70 14.18
CA TYR A 89 -10.16 -4.18 15.30
C TYR A 89 -9.39 -4.61 16.55
N THR A 90 -8.11 -4.26 16.66
CA THR A 90 -7.42 -4.33 17.95
C THR A 90 -8.03 -3.30 18.88
N THR A 91 -8.45 -3.71 20.07
CA THR A 91 -8.96 -2.82 21.11
C THR A 91 -7.85 -2.43 22.06
N TYR A 92 -7.66 -1.13 22.21
CA TYR A 92 -6.73 -0.51 23.15
C TYR A 92 -7.48 0.15 24.29
N ALA A 93 -6.84 0.19 25.46
CA ALA A 93 -7.03 1.25 26.43
C ALA A 93 -6.22 2.45 25.96
N VAL A 94 -6.84 3.62 25.88
CA VAL A 94 -6.18 4.84 25.43
C VAL A 94 -6.45 5.98 26.38
N ARG A 95 -5.43 6.79 26.66
CA ARG A 95 -5.55 7.99 27.49
C ARG A 95 -5.78 9.19 26.58
N LEU A 96 -6.89 9.89 26.75
CA LEU A 96 -7.20 11.09 25.98
C LEU A 96 -6.27 12.23 26.39
N LEU A 97 -5.69 12.93 25.41
CA LEU A 97 -4.74 14.01 25.64
C LEU A 97 -5.36 15.36 25.36
N SER A 98 -5.76 15.61 24.12
CA SER A 98 -6.31 16.89 23.70
C SER A 98 -7.25 16.74 22.51
N ARG A 99 -8.15 17.71 22.34
CA ARG A 99 -9.06 17.76 21.19
C ARG A 99 -8.31 18.27 19.95
N VAL A 100 -8.42 17.53 18.83
CA VAL A 100 -7.85 17.93 17.53
C VAL A 100 -8.88 18.71 16.72
N GLU A 101 -10.00 18.07 16.38
CA GLU A 101 -11.09 18.66 15.59
C GLU A 101 -12.39 17.90 15.83
N GLY A 102 -13.51 18.60 16.04
CA GLY A 102 -14.82 17.94 16.14
C GLY A 102 -14.87 16.89 17.25
N ASP A 103 -15.17 15.65 16.90
CA ASP A 103 -15.18 14.49 17.80
C ASP A 103 -13.85 13.69 17.81
N VAL A 104 -12.79 14.25 17.22
CA VAL A 104 -11.47 13.62 17.12
C VAL A 104 -10.52 14.17 18.18
N TYR A 105 -9.92 13.27 18.93
CA TYR A 105 -8.96 13.56 19.99
C TYR A 105 -7.62 12.89 19.71
N GLU A 106 -6.55 13.53 20.13
CA GLU A 106 -5.24 12.89 20.29
C GLU A 106 -5.27 12.03 21.55
N ALA A 107 -4.71 10.83 21.48
CA ALA A 107 -4.65 9.90 22.58
C ALA A 107 -3.32 9.14 22.63
N GLU A 108 -2.91 8.74 23.83
CA GLU A 108 -1.81 7.80 24.03
C GLU A 108 -2.37 6.37 24.11
N TYR A 109 -1.91 5.46 23.25
CA TYR A 109 -2.41 4.08 23.18
C TYR A 109 -1.40 3.02 23.62
N SER A 110 -0.15 3.44 23.76
CA SER A 110 0.98 2.69 24.29
C SER A 110 1.98 3.72 24.81
N PRO A 111 2.80 3.41 25.83
CA PRO A 111 3.77 4.36 26.38
C PRO A 111 4.59 5.06 25.31
N GLY A 112 4.48 6.39 25.24
CA GLY A 112 5.19 7.26 24.29
C GLY A 112 4.65 7.25 22.85
N LYS A 113 3.59 6.49 22.56
CA LYS A 113 2.98 6.41 21.22
C LYS A 113 1.62 7.07 21.18
N ARG A 114 1.47 8.01 20.24
CA ARG A 114 0.25 8.79 20.04
C ARG A 114 -0.56 8.30 18.85
N THR A 115 -1.86 8.57 18.92
CA THR A 115 -2.83 8.18 17.92
C THR A 115 -3.97 9.18 17.88
N THR A 116 -4.86 9.05 16.90
CA THR A 116 -6.15 9.75 16.90
C THR A 116 -7.29 8.78 17.22
N VAL A 117 -8.25 9.26 18.01
CA VAL A 117 -9.46 8.56 18.40
C VAL A 117 -10.67 9.38 17.98
N LYS A 118 -11.63 8.74 17.33
CA LYS A 118 -12.96 9.30 17.09
C LYS A 118 -13.91 8.91 18.22
N LEU A 119 -14.39 9.90 18.96
CA LEU A 119 -15.31 9.72 20.08
C LEU A 119 -16.76 9.68 19.59
N ARG A 120 -17.60 8.92 20.30
CA ARG A 120 -19.06 8.91 20.14
C ARG A 120 -19.74 9.76 21.20
N ARG A 121 -19.14 9.89 22.38
CA ARG A 121 -19.69 10.63 23.53
C ARG A 121 -18.70 11.68 24.02
N PRO A 122 -19.16 12.71 24.74
CA PRO A 122 -18.26 13.62 25.44
C PRO A 122 -17.45 12.87 26.51
N HIS A 123 -16.14 13.10 26.52
CA HIS A 123 -15.18 12.60 27.51
C HIS A 123 -14.33 13.77 28.02
N VAL A 124 -13.57 13.52 29.09
CA VAL A 124 -12.63 14.51 29.65
C VAL A 124 -11.19 14.16 29.27
N GLU A 125 -10.35 15.19 29.12
CA GLU A 125 -8.92 15.00 28.93
C GLU A 125 -8.31 14.26 30.14
N GLY A 126 -7.38 13.34 29.88
CA GLY A 126 -6.79 12.45 30.88
C GLY A 126 -7.58 11.17 31.16
N GLU A 127 -8.84 11.07 30.71
CA GLU A 127 -9.64 9.85 30.85
C GLU A 127 -9.03 8.69 30.05
N VAL A 128 -9.07 7.48 30.62
CA VAL A 128 -8.68 6.26 29.92
C VAL A 128 -9.94 5.53 29.45
N ILE A 129 -10.06 5.40 28.14
CA ILE A 129 -11.22 4.78 27.49
C ILE A 129 -10.81 3.58 26.64
N MET A 130 -11.76 2.75 26.26
CA MET A 130 -11.53 1.71 25.26
C MET A 130 -11.85 2.20 23.86
N ALA A 131 -10.95 1.95 22.93
CA ALA A 131 -11.11 2.28 21.53
C ALA A 131 -10.48 1.20 20.64
N HIS A 132 -11.07 0.94 19.48
CA HIS A 132 -10.58 -0.07 18.54
C HIS A 132 -10.06 0.54 17.25
N VAL A 133 -9.07 -0.12 16.65
CA VAL A 133 -8.46 0.29 15.38
C VAL A 133 -9.47 0.17 14.24
N ILE A 134 -9.75 1.29 13.56
CA ILE A 134 -10.54 1.32 12.32
C ILE A 134 -9.66 1.49 11.08
N ARG A 135 -8.46 2.08 11.23
CA ARG A 135 -7.43 2.11 10.20
C ARG A 135 -6.09 1.79 10.83
N ALA A 136 -5.52 0.65 10.46
CA ALA A 136 -4.18 0.28 10.90
C ALA A 136 -3.14 1.16 10.19
N SER A 137 -2.09 1.52 10.93
CA SER A 137 -0.93 2.23 10.43
C SER A 137 0.26 1.88 11.32
N PRO A 138 1.47 1.70 10.78
CA PRO A 138 2.66 1.48 11.58
C PRO A 138 3.05 2.71 12.43
N GLU A 139 2.75 3.91 11.94
CA GLU A 139 3.12 5.17 12.61
C GLU A 139 2.11 5.50 13.71
N ALA A 140 0.86 5.73 13.30
CA ALA A 140 -0.24 6.13 14.17
C ALA A 140 -1.56 5.58 13.61
N PRO A 141 -2.18 4.58 14.24
CA PRO A 141 -3.48 4.08 13.81
C PRO A 141 -4.57 5.15 13.93
N LEU A 142 -5.73 4.91 13.33
CA LEU A 142 -6.95 5.66 13.64
C LEU A 142 -7.88 4.74 14.39
N LEU A 143 -8.35 5.19 15.55
CA LEU A 143 -9.23 4.43 16.42
C LEU A 143 -10.62 5.07 16.52
N LYS A 144 -11.57 4.28 16.98
CA LYS A 144 -12.93 4.71 17.30
C LYS A 144 -13.30 4.18 18.68
N GLU A 145 -14.00 5.00 19.47
CA GLU A 145 -14.51 4.61 20.79
C GLU A 145 -15.30 3.29 20.74
N GLY A 146 -15.06 2.43 21.71
CA GLY A 146 -15.72 1.14 21.89
C GLY A 146 -14.81 -0.06 21.66
N VAL A 147 -15.30 -1.23 22.06
CA VAL A 147 -14.58 -2.51 21.97
C VAL A 147 -14.92 -3.25 20.67
N ALA A 148 -13.94 -3.90 20.07
CA ALA A 148 -14.13 -4.86 18.99
C ALA A 148 -13.55 -6.23 19.35
N ILE A 149 -14.28 -7.30 19.04
CA ILE A 149 -13.86 -8.68 19.25
C ILE A 149 -14.07 -9.45 17.95
N THR A 150 -12.99 -9.99 17.41
CA THR A 150 -13.01 -10.71 16.13
C THR A 150 -13.10 -12.22 16.36
N GLY A 151 -14.17 -12.84 15.84
CA GLY A 151 -14.32 -14.28 15.64
C GLY A 151 -14.07 -14.66 14.19
N SER A 152 -14.25 -15.94 13.86
CA SER A 152 -13.97 -16.49 12.52
C SER A 152 -15.11 -16.29 11.51
N LEU A 153 -16.36 -16.32 11.97
CA LEU A 153 -17.59 -16.11 11.21
C LEU A 153 -18.13 -14.70 11.44
N VAL A 154 -18.04 -14.20 12.67
CA VAL A 154 -18.59 -12.90 13.06
C VAL A 154 -17.57 -12.03 13.77
N ARG A 155 -17.81 -10.73 13.76
CA ARG A 155 -17.13 -9.75 14.59
C ARG A 155 -18.16 -8.98 15.39
N LEU A 156 -17.92 -8.83 16.69
CA LEU A 156 -18.77 -8.05 17.58
C LEU A 156 -18.10 -6.70 17.82
N VAL A 157 -18.80 -5.59 17.53
CA VAL A 157 -18.26 -4.23 17.65
C VAL A 157 -19.22 -3.36 18.44
N GLN A 158 -18.76 -2.81 19.56
CA GLN A 158 -19.56 -1.95 20.41
C GLN A 158 -19.91 -0.67 19.65
N PHE A 159 -21.12 -0.17 19.84
CA PHE A 159 -21.61 1.07 19.24
C PHE A 159 -21.74 1.03 17.71
N ASP A 160 -21.70 -0.15 17.10
CA ASP A 160 -21.88 -0.30 15.66
C ASP A 160 -23.21 -0.95 15.29
N ARG A 161 -23.55 -0.94 14.00
CA ARG A 161 -24.77 -1.59 13.47
C ARG A 161 -24.48 -3.02 13.02
N HIS A 162 -25.51 -3.86 13.00
CA HIS A 162 -25.39 -5.17 12.35
C HIS A 162 -25.16 -4.99 10.86
N SER A 163 -24.25 -5.77 10.30
CA SER A 163 -23.88 -5.69 8.89
C SER A 163 -23.41 -7.04 8.37
N VAL A 164 -23.45 -7.21 7.06
CA VAL A 164 -23.03 -8.44 6.38
C VAL A 164 -21.99 -8.07 5.34
N SER A 165 -20.91 -8.84 5.26
CA SER A 165 -19.89 -8.70 4.21
C SER A 165 -20.52 -8.59 2.82
N GLU A 166 -19.98 -7.69 1.99
CA GLU A 166 -20.35 -7.50 0.59
C GLU A 166 -20.21 -8.77 -0.29
N HIS A 167 -19.42 -9.75 0.18
CA HIS A 167 -19.20 -11.02 -0.49
C HIS A 167 -20.34 -12.03 -0.29
N ILE A 168 -21.28 -11.75 0.63
CA ILE A 168 -22.50 -12.52 0.82
C ILE A 168 -23.61 -11.80 0.05
N ARG A 169 -23.84 -12.26 -1.19
CA ARG A 169 -24.79 -11.65 -2.14
C ARG A 169 -26.22 -12.22 -2.07
N ASP A 170 -26.38 -13.40 -1.48
CA ASP A 170 -27.71 -14.02 -1.31
C ASP A 170 -28.54 -13.20 -0.32
N GLU A 171 -29.61 -12.57 -0.82
CA GLU A 171 -30.47 -11.68 -0.04
C GLU A 171 -31.21 -12.39 1.10
N ASN A 172 -31.64 -13.64 0.88
CA ASN A 172 -32.34 -14.42 1.90
C ASN A 172 -31.38 -14.77 3.05
N LEU A 173 -30.16 -15.22 2.73
CA LEU A 173 -29.15 -15.47 3.74
C LEU A 173 -28.77 -14.19 4.49
N ARG A 174 -28.62 -13.05 3.79
CA ARG A 174 -28.35 -11.75 4.43
C ARG A 174 -29.45 -11.39 5.43
N LEU A 175 -30.72 -11.53 5.05
CA LEU A 175 -31.86 -11.28 5.93
C LEU A 175 -31.82 -12.22 7.14
N GLN A 176 -31.64 -13.53 6.93
CA GLN A 176 -31.55 -14.51 8.02
C GLN A 176 -30.44 -14.17 9.01
N LEU A 177 -29.24 -13.81 8.53
CA LEU A 177 -28.11 -13.42 9.37
C LEU A 177 -28.42 -12.12 10.15
N LEU A 178 -28.98 -11.10 9.50
CA LEU A 178 -29.34 -9.86 10.18
C LEU A 178 -30.41 -10.08 11.26
N THR A 179 -31.44 -10.89 10.98
CA THR A 179 -32.45 -11.27 11.98
C THR A 179 -31.81 -12.01 13.16
N LEU A 180 -30.86 -12.91 12.89
CA LEU A 180 -30.13 -13.62 13.94
C LEU A 180 -29.35 -12.66 14.85
N ALA A 181 -28.68 -11.66 14.27
CA ALA A 181 -27.97 -10.67 15.07
C ALA A 181 -28.91 -9.86 15.97
N MET A 182 -30.09 -9.48 15.47
CA MET A 182 -31.07 -8.72 16.25
C MET A 182 -31.56 -9.47 17.50
N THR A 183 -31.61 -10.80 17.45
CA THR A 183 -32.09 -11.63 18.58
C THR A 183 -30.98 -12.13 19.48
N SER A 184 -29.75 -12.23 18.97
CA SER A 184 -28.64 -12.89 19.67
C SER A 184 -27.54 -11.93 20.15
N ALA A 185 -27.47 -10.71 19.61
CA ALA A 185 -26.43 -9.76 19.99
C ALA A 185 -26.78 -9.02 21.29
N PRO A 186 -25.77 -8.73 22.15
CA PRO A 186 -25.97 -7.92 23.34
C PRO A 186 -26.34 -6.47 22.98
N THR A 187 -27.17 -5.86 23.81
CA THR A 187 -27.61 -4.46 23.63
C THR A 187 -26.40 -3.52 23.50
N GLY A 188 -26.44 -2.66 22.47
CA GLY A 188 -25.36 -1.69 22.20
C GLY A 188 -24.20 -2.24 21.37
N TRP A 189 -24.29 -3.47 20.86
CA TRP A 189 -23.29 -4.08 19.98
C TRP A 189 -23.83 -4.36 18.59
N GLY A 190 -22.99 -4.11 17.59
CA GLY A 190 -23.18 -4.54 16.20
C GLY A 190 -22.50 -5.89 15.96
N VAL A 191 -23.11 -6.69 15.09
CA VAL A 191 -22.54 -7.96 14.61
C VAL A 191 -22.23 -7.78 13.12
N HIS A 192 -20.96 -7.90 12.75
CA HIS A 192 -20.54 -7.97 11.37
C HIS A 192 -20.34 -9.43 10.96
N PHE A 193 -21.16 -9.93 10.04
CA PHE A 193 -21.00 -11.25 9.45
C PHE A 193 -19.92 -11.25 8.39
N ARG A 194 -18.84 -11.98 8.65
CA ARG A 194 -17.69 -12.12 7.74
C ARG A 194 -18.06 -13.03 6.57
N SER A 195 -17.27 -13.00 5.50
CA SER A 195 -17.49 -13.83 4.32
C SER A 195 -17.54 -15.34 4.61
N ALA A 196 -16.88 -15.80 5.68
CA ALA A 196 -16.88 -17.20 6.10
C ALA A 196 -18.28 -17.70 6.51
N SER A 197 -19.16 -16.81 7.00
CA SER A 197 -20.54 -17.15 7.35
C SER A 197 -21.38 -17.59 6.16
N LYS A 198 -20.94 -17.33 4.92
CA LYS A 198 -21.63 -17.77 3.70
C LYS A 198 -21.84 -19.29 3.65
N ARG A 199 -20.88 -20.05 4.20
CA ARG A 199 -20.87 -21.52 4.14
C ARG A 199 -21.10 -22.17 5.50
N ALA A 200 -21.18 -21.38 6.56
CA ALA A 200 -21.38 -21.88 7.91
C ALA A 200 -22.86 -22.17 8.16
N SER A 201 -23.15 -23.13 9.03
CA SER A 201 -24.51 -23.33 9.50
C SER A 201 -24.95 -22.16 10.38
N ILE A 202 -26.25 -21.85 10.39
CA ILE A 202 -26.81 -20.83 11.30
C ILE A 202 -26.47 -21.14 12.76
N VAL A 203 -26.42 -22.43 13.13
CA VAL A 203 -26.08 -22.89 14.49
C VAL A 203 -24.65 -22.50 14.87
N ASP A 204 -23.68 -22.69 13.97
CA ASP A 204 -22.28 -22.33 14.23
C ASP A 204 -22.12 -20.82 14.37
N VAL A 205 -22.84 -20.06 13.52
CA VAL A 205 -22.86 -18.59 13.60
C VAL A 205 -23.46 -18.13 14.92
N MET A 206 -24.57 -18.71 15.37
CA MET A 206 -25.17 -18.43 16.68
C MET A 206 -24.22 -18.74 17.83
N ALA A 207 -23.57 -19.90 17.80
CA ALA A 207 -22.63 -20.32 18.82
C ALA A 207 -21.46 -19.34 18.94
N GLU A 208 -20.92 -18.86 17.80
CA GLU A 208 -19.85 -17.89 17.83
C GLU A 208 -20.32 -16.51 18.33
N ILE A 209 -21.50 -16.03 17.93
CA ILE A 209 -22.08 -14.78 18.49
C ILE A 209 -22.17 -14.88 20.01
N LYS A 210 -22.68 -15.99 20.54
CA LYS A 210 -22.80 -16.22 21.99
C LYS A 210 -21.44 -16.20 22.67
N ALA A 211 -20.47 -16.95 22.15
CA ALA A 211 -19.11 -17.00 22.70
C ALA A 211 -18.42 -15.62 22.72
N LEU A 212 -18.58 -14.83 21.64
CA LEU A 212 -18.04 -13.47 21.59
C LEU A 212 -18.76 -12.52 22.57
N SER A 213 -20.07 -12.71 22.77
CA SER A 213 -20.87 -11.91 23.71
C SER A 213 -20.46 -12.15 25.16
N GLU A 214 -20.23 -13.42 25.54
CA GLU A 214 -19.71 -13.78 26.86
C GLU A 214 -18.31 -13.17 27.10
N LYS A 215 -17.45 -13.20 26.07
CA LYS A 215 -16.13 -12.55 26.12
C LYS A 215 -16.25 -11.03 26.27
N ALA A 216 -17.16 -10.40 25.55
CA ALA A 216 -17.44 -8.97 25.65
C ALA A 216 -17.89 -8.56 27.05
N GLU A 217 -18.81 -9.30 27.65
CA GLU A 217 -19.24 -9.05 29.02
C GLU A 217 -18.09 -9.16 30.02
N LYS A 218 -17.23 -10.16 29.85
CA LYS A 218 -16.06 -10.34 30.72
C LYS A 218 -15.14 -9.12 30.65
N ILE A 219 -14.81 -8.65 29.44
CA ILE A 219 -13.95 -7.48 29.22
C ILE A 219 -14.56 -6.22 29.84
N LEU A 220 -15.87 -6.02 29.73
CA LEU A 220 -16.55 -4.85 30.31
C LEU A 220 -16.70 -4.92 31.84
N LYS A 221 -16.70 -6.12 32.43
CA LYS A 221 -16.77 -6.33 33.89
C LYS A 221 -15.41 -6.27 34.56
N GLU A 222 -14.34 -6.61 33.85
CA GLU A 222 -12.97 -6.41 34.35
C GLU A 222 -12.72 -4.92 34.63
N VAL A 223 -11.96 -4.62 35.70
CA VAL A 223 -11.70 -3.23 36.12
C VAL A 223 -11.13 -2.47 34.92
N ALA A 224 -11.78 -1.35 34.57
CA ALA A 224 -11.40 -0.53 33.43
C ALA A 224 -9.88 -0.29 33.44
N PRO A 225 -9.18 -0.59 32.33
CA PRO A 225 -7.73 -0.47 32.27
C PRO A 225 -7.33 0.96 32.63
N LYS A 226 -6.38 1.08 33.57
CA LYS A 226 -5.91 2.37 34.08
C LYS A 226 -4.77 2.96 33.25
N GLU A 227 -4.13 2.14 32.44
CA GLU A 227 -2.97 2.50 31.64
C GLU A 227 -3.17 2.14 30.17
N PRO A 228 -2.60 2.91 29.24
CA PRO A 228 -2.64 2.62 27.81
C PRO A 228 -2.03 1.25 27.47
N GLY A 229 -2.68 0.52 26.56
CA GLY A 229 -2.18 -0.77 26.09
C GLY A 229 -3.23 -1.63 25.39
N VAL A 230 -2.80 -2.75 24.83
CA VAL A 230 -3.69 -3.69 24.13
C VAL A 230 -4.58 -4.41 25.15
N VAL A 231 -5.90 -4.35 24.95
CA VAL A 231 -6.90 -5.07 25.75
C VAL A 231 -7.37 -6.33 25.02
N VAL A 232 -7.72 -6.19 23.74
CA VAL A 232 -8.15 -7.31 22.89
C VAL A 232 -7.38 -7.26 21.58
N PRO A 233 -6.55 -8.26 21.27
CA PRO A 233 -5.88 -8.30 19.98
C PRO A 233 -6.91 -8.46 18.85
N GLY A 234 -6.74 -7.67 17.80
CA GLY A 234 -7.52 -7.74 16.57
C GLY A 234 -6.90 -8.69 15.56
N GLU A 235 -7.03 -8.34 14.29
CA GLU A 235 -6.34 -9.02 13.20
C GLU A 235 -4.97 -8.36 12.97
N ALA A 236 -4.00 -9.15 12.51
CA ALA A 236 -2.76 -8.59 11.99
C ALA A 236 -2.92 -8.23 10.52
N ILE A 237 -2.16 -7.24 10.08
CA ILE A 237 -2.11 -6.81 8.68
C ILE A 237 -0.66 -6.67 8.23
N ALA A 238 -0.37 -7.11 7.01
CA ALA A 238 0.83 -6.73 6.30
C ALA A 238 0.45 -6.07 4.98
N ILE A 239 1.13 -4.97 4.65
CA ILE A 239 1.05 -4.30 3.36
C ILE A 239 2.37 -4.56 2.66
N VAL A 240 2.30 -5.24 1.52
CA VAL A 240 3.43 -5.61 0.68
C VAL A 240 3.30 -4.78 -0.59
N GLU A 241 4.00 -3.66 -0.65
CA GLU A 241 4.13 -2.89 -1.88
C GLU A 241 5.07 -3.66 -2.82
N ILE A 242 4.67 -3.82 -4.08
CA ILE A 242 5.44 -4.49 -5.12
C ILE A 242 5.82 -3.41 -6.15
N PRO A 243 7.00 -2.79 -6.02
CA PRO A 243 7.43 -1.78 -6.98
C PRO A 243 7.50 -2.34 -8.41
N ALA A 244 7.48 -1.46 -9.41
CA ALA A 244 7.26 -1.87 -10.79
C ALA A 244 8.32 -2.84 -11.35
N ASP A 245 9.57 -2.70 -10.91
CA ASP A 245 10.66 -3.62 -11.20
C ASP A 245 10.49 -4.98 -10.48
N ALA A 246 10.00 -4.99 -9.24
CA ALA A 246 9.66 -6.21 -8.53
C ALA A 246 8.48 -6.95 -9.19
N SER A 247 7.53 -6.24 -9.84
CA SER A 247 6.43 -6.86 -10.60
C SER A 247 6.92 -7.74 -11.75
N ILE A 248 8.06 -7.41 -12.37
CA ILE A 248 8.68 -8.24 -13.42
C ILE A 248 9.11 -9.59 -12.85
N ARG A 249 9.68 -9.59 -11.64
CA ARG A 249 10.06 -10.83 -10.93
C ARG A 249 8.83 -11.63 -10.52
N MET A 250 7.72 -10.95 -10.20
CA MET A 250 6.44 -11.61 -9.96
C MET A 250 5.91 -12.32 -11.21
N ASP A 251 6.13 -11.76 -12.42
CA ASP A 251 5.80 -12.47 -13.67
C ASP A 251 6.63 -13.75 -13.82
N ALA A 252 7.94 -13.70 -13.52
CA ALA A 252 8.82 -14.86 -13.55
C ALA A 252 8.49 -15.92 -12.47
N LEU A 253 7.97 -15.49 -11.32
CA LEU A 253 7.43 -16.40 -10.32
C LEU A 253 6.13 -17.05 -10.82
N ARG A 254 5.24 -16.25 -11.42
CA ARG A 254 3.97 -16.71 -11.98
C ARG A 254 4.18 -17.73 -13.11
N SER A 255 5.19 -17.53 -13.96
CA SER A 255 5.49 -18.39 -15.10
C SER A 255 5.85 -19.83 -14.72
N ARG A 256 6.30 -20.07 -13.48
CA ARG A 256 6.53 -21.42 -12.95
C ARG A 256 5.26 -22.28 -12.87
N TYR A 257 4.11 -21.63 -12.76
CA TYR A 257 2.83 -22.30 -12.52
C TYR A 257 1.86 -22.15 -13.68
N TYR A 258 2.00 -21.09 -14.49
CA TYR A 258 1.09 -20.83 -15.60
C TYR A 258 1.77 -19.98 -16.68
N PRO A 259 1.54 -20.24 -17.99
CA PRO A 259 2.03 -19.39 -19.08
C PRO A 259 1.71 -17.92 -18.82
N THR A 260 2.74 -17.09 -18.76
CA THR A 260 2.62 -15.69 -18.31
C THR A 260 3.26 -14.76 -19.33
N LEU A 261 2.52 -13.74 -19.76
CA LEU A 261 3.09 -12.70 -20.62
C LEU A 261 4.14 -11.88 -19.84
N PRO A 262 5.26 -11.48 -20.46
CA PRO A 262 6.14 -10.47 -19.89
C PRO A 262 5.34 -9.21 -19.55
N LEU A 263 5.63 -8.61 -18.39
CA LEU A 263 4.97 -7.42 -17.88
C LEU A 263 3.48 -7.64 -17.54
N HIS A 264 3.04 -8.88 -17.30
CA HIS A 264 1.66 -9.23 -16.95
C HIS A 264 1.13 -8.36 -15.80
N HIS A 265 1.82 -8.33 -14.66
CA HIS A 265 1.33 -7.58 -13.50
C HIS A 265 1.23 -6.08 -13.80
N LEU A 266 2.17 -5.52 -14.57
CA LEU A 266 2.17 -4.11 -14.94
C LEU A 266 1.06 -3.75 -15.93
N LEU A 267 0.78 -4.61 -16.91
CA LEU A 267 -0.36 -4.46 -17.81
C LEU A 267 -1.68 -4.49 -17.04
N LYS A 268 -1.84 -5.47 -16.13
CA LYS A 268 -3.04 -5.61 -15.28
C LYS A 268 -3.20 -4.45 -14.30
N ARG A 269 -2.09 -3.86 -13.84
CA ARG A 269 -2.05 -2.70 -12.94
C ARG A 269 -2.61 -1.42 -13.59
N LEU A 270 -2.64 -1.32 -14.93
CA LEU A 270 -3.24 -0.18 -15.62
C LEU A 270 -4.75 -0.03 -15.41
N GLY A 271 -5.42 -1.05 -14.85
CA GLY A 271 -6.84 -0.97 -14.52
C GLY A 271 -7.77 -1.04 -15.74
N ASP A 272 -7.24 -1.37 -16.91
CA ASP A 272 -8.02 -1.50 -18.15
C ASP A 272 -8.55 -2.94 -18.28
N ASP A 273 -9.88 -3.08 -18.24
CA ASP A 273 -10.55 -4.38 -18.28
C ASP A 273 -10.47 -5.06 -19.66
N GLU A 274 -10.42 -4.28 -20.76
CA GLU A 274 -10.25 -4.83 -22.11
C GLU A 274 -8.84 -5.36 -22.28
N LEU A 275 -7.84 -4.57 -21.89
CA LEU A 275 -6.45 -5.00 -21.87
C LEU A 275 -6.25 -6.22 -20.97
N SER A 276 -6.89 -6.22 -19.79
CA SER A 276 -6.86 -7.36 -18.87
C SER A 276 -7.40 -8.63 -19.55
N ARG A 277 -8.54 -8.56 -20.25
CA ARG A 277 -9.07 -9.69 -21.01
C ARG A 277 -8.15 -10.13 -22.15
N ALA A 278 -7.55 -9.18 -22.86
CA ALA A 278 -6.60 -9.47 -23.94
C ALA A 278 -5.35 -10.20 -23.43
N VAL A 279 -4.83 -9.81 -22.27
CA VAL A 279 -3.73 -10.52 -21.58
C VAL A 279 -4.14 -11.95 -21.23
N ASP A 280 -5.29 -12.15 -20.60
CA ASP A 280 -5.75 -13.49 -20.21
C ASP A 280 -5.99 -14.40 -21.44
N PHE A 281 -6.53 -13.84 -22.52
CA PHE A 281 -6.74 -14.55 -23.77
C PHE A 281 -5.42 -14.96 -24.41
N SER A 282 -4.45 -14.04 -24.48
CA SER A 282 -3.13 -14.29 -25.04
C SER A 282 -2.39 -15.39 -24.26
N GLU A 283 -2.41 -15.34 -22.93
CA GLU A 283 -1.79 -16.37 -22.09
C GLU A 283 -2.40 -17.77 -22.30
N ARG A 284 -3.71 -17.86 -22.57
CA ARG A 284 -4.35 -19.15 -22.89
C ARG A 284 -3.90 -19.70 -24.24
N LEU A 285 -3.70 -18.84 -25.24
CA LEU A 285 -3.19 -19.26 -26.55
C LEU A 285 -1.72 -19.70 -26.49
N LEU A 286 -0.96 -19.12 -25.55
CA LEU A 286 0.46 -19.41 -25.34
C LEU A 286 0.71 -20.68 -24.52
N ALA A 287 -0.33 -21.40 -24.09
CA ALA A 287 -0.19 -22.65 -23.37
C ALA A 287 0.59 -23.68 -24.21
N GLY A 288 1.90 -23.76 -23.96
CA GLY A 288 2.85 -24.62 -24.67
C GLY A 288 3.94 -23.90 -25.50
N CYS A 289 3.96 -22.56 -25.60
CA CYS A 289 5.04 -21.82 -26.28
C CYS A 289 5.60 -20.65 -25.45
N GLU A 290 6.57 -20.93 -24.59
CA GLU A 290 7.28 -19.88 -23.82
C GLU A 290 8.15 -18.99 -24.72
N LYS A 291 8.72 -19.54 -25.81
CA LYS A 291 9.58 -18.76 -26.73
C LYS A 291 8.83 -17.73 -27.57
N CYS A 292 7.50 -17.79 -27.59
CA CYS A 292 6.65 -16.85 -28.32
C CYS A 292 6.45 -15.52 -27.57
N LEU A 293 6.98 -15.40 -26.35
CA LEU A 293 6.77 -14.29 -25.45
C LEU A 293 7.72 -13.12 -25.77
N SER A 294 7.14 -11.98 -26.16
CA SER A 294 7.87 -10.72 -26.33
C SER A 294 7.27 -9.62 -25.43
N SER A 295 8.14 -8.77 -24.87
CA SER A 295 7.75 -7.58 -24.11
C SER A 295 7.40 -6.38 -25.00
N THR A 296 7.71 -6.41 -26.30
CA THR A 296 7.58 -5.25 -27.20
C THR A 296 6.17 -4.66 -27.18
N GLY A 297 5.14 -5.49 -27.36
CA GLY A 297 3.75 -5.00 -27.37
C GLY A 297 3.32 -4.43 -26.02
N ALA A 298 3.82 -4.97 -24.90
CA ALA A 298 3.54 -4.41 -23.58
C ALA A 298 4.19 -3.04 -23.37
N ILE A 299 5.43 -2.87 -23.87
CA ILE A 299 6.15 -1.60 -23.83
C ILE A 299 5.46 -0.56 -24.70
N GLU A 300 5.01 -0.93 -25.90
CA GLU A 300 4.24 -0.06 -26.78
C GLU A 300 2.98 0.47 -26.09
N VAL A 301 2.21 -0.39 -25.41
CA VAL A 301 1.05 0.03 -24.60
C VAL A 301 1.45 1.08 -23.55
N PHE A 302 2.57 0.90 -22.85
CA PHE A 302 3.03 1.88 -21.86
C PHE A 302 3.46 3.20 -22.48
N LEU A 303 4.15 3.16 -23.63
CA LEU A 303 4.59 4.34 -24.37
C LEU A 303 3.42 5.13 -24.95
N GLU A 304 2.43 4.44 -25.52
CA GLU A 304 1.19 5.04 -25.99
C GLU A 304 0.44 5.70 -24.85
N ARG A 305 0.31 4.99 -23.71
CA ARG A 305 -0.34 5.53 -22.52
C ARG A 305 0.37 6.78 -22.04
N LEU A 306 1.69 6.76 -21.89
CA LEU A 306 2.46 7.93 -21.45
C LEU A 306 2.34 9.09 -22.45
N SER A 307 2.45 8.80 -23.75
CA SER A 307 2.33 9.80 -24.81
C SER A 307 0.95 10.48 -24.83
N SER A 308 -0.11 9.73 -24.53
CA SER A 308 -1.48 10.26 -24.43
C SER A 308 -1.68 11.25 -23.28
N LEU A 309 -0.75 11.33 -22.33
CA LEU A 309 -0.80 12.29 -21.22
C LEU A 309 -0.34 13.70 -21.63
N LYS A 310 0.38 13.85 -22.76
CA LYS A 310 0.92 15.15 -23.19
C LYS A 310 -0.18 16.21 -23.29
N GLY A 311 0.06 17.38 -22.67
CA GLY A 311 -0.88 18.50 -22.61
C GLY A 311 -2.09 18.29 -21.68
N ARG A 312 -2.15 17.20 -20.92
CA ARG A 312 -3.22 16.94 -19.94
C ARG A 312 -2.77 17.31 -18.53
N GLN A 313 -3.77 17.54 -17.67
CA GLN A 313 -3.57 17.48 -16.23
C GLN A 313 -3.44 16.02 -15.79
N VAL A 314 -2.40 15.74 -15.02
CA VAL A 314 -2.14 14.42 -14.42
C VAL A 314 -2.02 14.57 -12.92
N SER A 315 -2.35 13.48 -12.23
CA SER A 315 -2.11 13.35 -10.79
C SER A 315 -0.83 12.55 -10.57
N VAL A 316 -0.09 12.92 -9.53
CA VAL A 316 1.05 12.16 -9.03
C VAL A 316 0.77 11.77 -7.61
N LEU A 317 0.67 10.46 -7.39
CA LEU A 317 0.39 9.84 -6.11
C LEU A 317 1.71 9.56 -5.39
N HIS A 318 2.03 10.40 -4.41
CA HIS A 318 3.14 10.23 -3.49
C HIS A 318 2.67 9.40 -2.30
N ARG A 319 3.13 8.15 -2.17
CA ARG A 319 2.69 7.24 -1.10
C ARG A 319 3.78 7.07 -0.05
N LYS A 320 3.39 7.00 1.22
CA LYS A 320 4.26 6.49 2.29
C LYS A 320 4.06 4.99 2.46
N VAL A 321 5.10 4.27 2.90
CA VAL A 321 4.97 2.84 3.14
C VAL A 321 4.00 2.60 4.31
N ALA A 322 2.84 1.99 4.02
CA ALA A 322 1.76 1.75 4.99
C ALA A 322 1.24 3.01 5.72
N GLY A 323 1.46 4.18 5.14
CA GLY A 323 0.99 5.48 5.61
C GLY A 323 0.02 6.14 4.64
N ALA A 324 -0.57 7.26 5.05
CA ALA A 324 -1.28 8.11 4.11
C ALA A 324 -0.27 8.84 3.22
N GLY A 325 -0.43 8.70 1.91
CA GLY A 325 0.25 9.55 0.93
C GLY A 325 -0.46 10.88 0.73
N HIS A 326 0.03 11.64 -0.25
CA HIS A 326 -0.67 12.80 -0.81
C HIS A 326 -0.69 12.72 -2.34
N VAL A 327 -1.60 13.48 -2.94
CA VAL A 327 -1.70 13.61 -4.40
C VAL A 327 -1.42 15.05 -4.77
N TRP A 328 -0.57 15.26 -5.77
CA TRP A 328 -0.38 16.57 -6.39
C TRP A 328 -0.68 16.51 -7.89
N SER A 329 -1.14 17.63 -8.44
CA SER A 329 -1.53 17.71 -9.86
C SER A 329 -0.57 18.61 -10.64
N ALA A 330 -0.35 18.29 -11.91
CA ALA A 330 0.50 19.06 -12.81
C ALA A 330 0.07 18.89 -14.27
N GLU A 331 0.43 19.86 -15.12
CA GLU A 331 0.31 19.73 -16.57
C GLU A 331 1.50 18.93 -17.13
N VAL A 332 1.25 18.03 -18.08
CA VAL A 332 2.33 17.37 -18.82
C VAL A 332 2.82 18.27 -19.95
N GLU A 333 3.96 18.93 -19.73
CA GLU A 333 4.60 19.83 -20.71
C GLU A 333 5.18 19.03 -21.88
N SER A 334 5.85 17.91 -21.60
CA SER A 334 6.41 17.04 -22.65
C SER A 334 6.52 15.58 -22.22
N VAL A 335 6.52 14.71 -23.23
CA VAL A 335 6.78 13.27 -23.11
C VAL A 335 7.81 12.90 -24.16
N LYS A 336 8.86 12.19 -23.76
CA LYS A 336 9.90 11.67 -24.66
C LYS A 336 10.24 10.24 -24.26
N ARG A 337 9.84 9.27 -25.09
CA ARG A 337 9.91 7.83 -24.76
C ARG A 337 9.21 7.56 -23.43
N MET A 338 9.96 7.20 -22.38
CA MET A 338 9.44 6.92 -21.04
C MET A 338 9.57 8.09 -20.08
N THR A 339 10.16 9.21 -20.51
CA THR A 339 10.37 10.40 -19.69
C THR A 339 9.18 11.35 -19.83
N VAL A 340 8.77 11.94 -18.71
CA VAL A 340 7.71 12.94 -18.62
C VAL A 340 8.22 14.18 -17.90
N VAL A 341 7.82 15.34 -18.41
CA VAL A 341 8.09 16.64 -17.78
C VAL A 341 6.76 17.23 -17.34
N LEU A 342 6.64 17.47 -16.05
CA LEU A 342 5.46 17.99 -15.39
C LEU A 342 5.68 19.45 -15.00
N LYS A 343 4.70 20.30 -15.26
CA LYS A 343 4.77 21.73 -14.98
C LYS A 343 3.67 22.14 -14.00
N ARG A 344 4.05 22.91 -12.99
CA ARG A 344 3.14 23.61 -12.07
C ARG A 344 3.50 25.08 -12.00
N VAL A 345 2.49 25.94 -11.86
CA VAL A 345 2.65 27.36 -11.57
C VAL A 345 2.18 27.59 -10.14
N VAL A 346 3.04 28.18 -9.32
CA VAL A 346 2.75 28.46 -7.92
C VAL A 346 1.76 29.61 -7.82
N SER A 347 0.71 29.44 -7.01
CA SER A 347 -0.30 30.46 -6.77
C SER A 347 -0.22 31.10 -5.38
N SER A 348 0.46 30.45 -4.42
CA SER A 348 0.52 30.90 -3.03
C SER A 348 1.95 31.15 -2.56
N PRO A 349 2.19 32.22 -1.79
CA PRO A 349 3.49 32.47 -1.18
C PRO A 349 3.78 31.44 -0.07
N GLY A 350 5.04 31.36 0.35
CA GLY A 350 5.47 30.51 1.45
C GLY A 350 6.98 30.27 1.44
N LEU A 351 7.40 29.14 1.99
CA LEU A 351 8.74 28.59 1.82
C LEU A 351 8.63 27.27 1.05
N TYR A 352 9.67 26.91 0.31
CA TYR A 352 9.79 25.57 -0.23
C TYR A 352 10.38 24.63 0.83
N ASP A 353 9.75 23.48 1.00
CA ASP A 353 10.24 22.43 1.89
C ASP A 353 11.56 21.85 1.36
N GLY A 354 12.42 21.37 2.26
CA GLY A 354 13.74 20.81 1.93
C GLY A 354 14.86 21.85 1.70
N PHE A 355 14.54 23.15 1.73
CA PHE A 355 15.50 24.24 1.63
C PHE A 355 15.45 25.15 2.85
N GLU A 356 16.60 25.76 3.19
CA GLU A 356 16.66 26.71 4.28
C GLU A 356 16.30 28.11 3.75
N GLY A 357 15.11 28.62 4.11
CA GLY A 357 14.71 29.99 3.80
C GLY A 357 14.37 30.27 2.32
N LEU A 358 14.37 29.27 1.43
CA LEU A 358 14.03 29.47 0.02
C LEU A 358 12.55 29.85 -0.14
N LYS A 359 12.31 31.10 -0.52
CA LYS A 359 10.95 31.65 -0.64
C LYS A 359 10.20 31.01 -1.80
N ARG A 360 8.94 30.66 -1.57
CA ARG A 360 7.96 30.31 -2.59
C ARG A 360 7.12 31.54 -2.90
N GLU A 361 7.03 31.91 -4.17
CA GLU A 361 6.34 33.13 -4.60
C GLU A 361 5.32 32.82 -5.71
N PRO A 362 4.16 33.51 -5.74
CA PRO A 362 3.21 33.39 -6.84
C PRO A 362 3.87 33.69 -8.19
N GLY A 363 3.63 32.81 -9.17
CA GLY A 363 4.24 32.88 -10.50
C GLY A 363 5.52 32.06 -10.65
N ASP A 364 6.10 31.55 -9.56
CA ASP A 364 7.18 30.56 -9.65
C ASP A 364 6.71 29.36 -10.49
N VAL A 365 7.63 28.79 -11.28
CA VAL A 365 7.38 27.60 -12.10
C VAL A 365 8.17 26.44 -11.53
N ILE A 366 7.47 25.32 -11.31
CA ILE A 366 8.07 24.05 -10.89
C ILE A 366 8.04 23.09 -12.06
N ARG A 367 9.21 22.73 -12.59
CA ARG A 367 9.36 21.66 -13.59
C ARG A 367 9.84 20.39 -12.92
N SER A 368 9.05 19.33 -13.01
CA SER A 368 9.35 18.04 -12.39
C SER A 368 9.61 17.00 -13.47
N TYR A 369 10.78 16.40 -13.46
CA TYR A 369 11.21 15.37 -14.39
C TYR A 369 11.12 14.01 -13.71
N THR A 370 10.52 13.05 -14.41
CA THR A 370 10.55 11.65 -14.01
C THR A 370 10.40 10.75 -15.23
N TRP A 371 10.51 9.45 -15.03
CA TRP A 371 10.35 8.46 -16.09
C TRP A 371 9.76 7.17 -15.52
N LEU A 372 9.16 6.34 -16.37
CA LEU A 372 8.73 5.01 -15.94
C LEU A 372 9.95 4.23 -15.43
N PHE A 373 9.77 3.55 -14.29
CA PHE A 373 10.82 2.90 -13.51
C PHE A 373 11.87 3.84 -12.92
N GLY A 374 11.64 5.15 -12.94
CA GLY A 374 12.51 6.13 -12.29
C GLY A 374 12.42 6.02 -10.78
N ARG A 375 13.56 6.03 -10.10
CA ARG A 375 13.71 6.07 -8.65
C ARG A 375 13.95 7.48 -8.14
N ALA A 376 13.67 8.47 -8.98
CA ALA A 376 13.83 9.87 -8.70
C ALA A 376 12.69 10.68 -9.33
N VAL A 377 12.22 11.70 -8.61
CA VAL A 377 11.51 12.84 -9.20
C VAL A 377 12.36 14.08 -8.96
N VAL A 378 12.78 14.71 -10.06
CA VAL A 378 13.70 15.86 -10.04
C VAL A 378 12.88 17.14 -10.24
N HIS A 379 12.85 18.01 -9.25
CA HIS A 379 12.09 19.25 -9.25
C HIS A 379 13.04 20.45 -9.40
N PHE A 380 12.84 21.23 -10.45
CA PHE A 380 13.47 22.53 -10.64
C PHE A 380 12.48 23.63 -10.23
N TYR A 381 12.87 24.45 -9.26
CA TYR A 381 12.12 25.62 -8.83
C TYR A 381 12.71 26.85 -9.50
N THR A 382 11.92 27.51 -10.34
CA THR A 382 12.34 28.72 -11.07
C THR A 382 11.43 29.88 -10.70
N SER A 383 11.99 31.08 -10.58
CA SER A 383 11.21 32.29 -10.36
C SER A 383 10.32 32.60 -11.57
N ALA A 384 9.34 33.49 -11.40
CA ALA A 384 8.53 34.00 -12.51
C ALA A 384 9.38 34.65 -13.63
N ARG A 385 10.62 35.05 -13.34
CA ARG A 385 11.57 35.63 -14.30
C ARG A 385 12.48 34.59 -14.96
N GLY A 386 12.37 33.32 -14.59
CA GLY A 386 13.16 32.22 -15.12
C GLY A 386 14.48 31.95 -14.39
N GLU A 387 14.73 32.60 -13.26
CA GLU A 387 15.94 32.38 -12.46
C GLU A 387 15.79 31.09 -11.63
N LEU A 388 16.78 30.21 -11.67
CA LEU A 388 16.78 28.98 -10.87
C LEU A 388 16.93 29.33 -9.39
N LYS A 389 15.98 28.87 -8.57
CA LYS A 389 15.95 29.06 -7.11
C LYS A 389 16.57 27.87 -6.40
N GLY A 390 16.31 26.66 -6.90
CA GLY A 390 16.89 25.43 -6.37
C GLY A 390 16.42 24.18 -7.10
N VAL A 391 17.06 23.06 -6.78
CA VAL A 391 16.75 21.72 -7.28
C VAL A 391 16.50 20.80 -6.09
N TYR A 392 15.39 20.06 -6.13
CA TYR A 392 15.03 19.04 -5.13
C TYR A 392 14.85 17.71 -5.85
N VAL A 393 15.53 16.67 -5.39
CA VAL A 393 15.45 15.33 -5.96
C VAL A 393 14.88 14.40 -4.91
N ASN A 394 13.66 13.94 -5.12
CA ASN A 394 13.03 12.94 -4.27
C ASN A 394 13.48 11.55 -4.67
N ILE A 395 14.10 10.79 -3.76
CA ILE A 395 14.50 9.41 -4.01
C ILE A 395 13.36 8.49 -3.59
N ASN A 396 12.87 7.67 -4.52
CA ASN A 396 11.66 6.88 -4.35
C ASN A 396 11.75 5.48 -4.93
N ALA A 397 10.80 4.64 -4.56
CA ALA A 397 10.54 3.39 -5.27
C ALA A 397 10.09 3.67 -6.72
N PRO A 398 10.43 2.80 -7.67
CA PRO A 398 10.20 3.00 -9.11
C PRO A 398 8.82 3.56 -9.46
N VAL A 399 8.83 4.74 -10.07
CA VAL A 399 7.66 5.44 -10.60
C VAL A 399 6.98 4.59 -11.66
N PHE A 400 5.68 4.44 -11.55
CA PHE A 400 4.86 3.78 -12.57
C PHE A 400 3.45 4.34 -12.59
N PHE A 401 2.61 3.87 -13.50
CA PHE A 401 1.18 4.18 -13.46
C PHE A 401 0.55 3.65 -12.16
N ALA A 402 -0.37 4.43 -11.59
CA ALA A 402 -1.07 4.09 -10.35
C ALA A 402 -2.57 4.34 -10.49
N GLY A 403 -3.39 3.33 -10.22
CA GLY A 403 -4.85 3.47 -10.18
C GLY A 403 -5.47 3.82 -11.53
N ASN A 404 -5.86 5.10 -11.71
CA ASN A 404 -6.69 5.57 -12.83
C ASN A 404 -5.87 6.02 -14.06
N ALA A 405 -6.58 6.43 -15.11
CA ALA A 405 -5.97 6.56 -16.43
C ALA A 405 -4.88 7.64 -16.59
N ASN A 406 -4.83 8.63 -15.70
CA ASN A 406 -3.92 9.78 -15.80
C ASN A 406 -3.11 9.99 -14.51
N THR A 407 -2.78 8.90 -13.81
CA THR A 407 -2.04 8.99 -12.54
C THR A 407 -0.72 8.22 -12.62
N LEU A 408 0.35 8.93 -12.30
CA LEU A 408 1.64 8.35 -11.97
C LEU A 408 1.73 8.19 -10.45
N GLY A 409 2.52 7.25 -9.98
CA GLY A 409 2.71 7.06 -8.56
C GLY A 409 4.00 6.36 -8.22
N TYR A 410 4.46 6.63 -7.02
CA TYR A 410 5.64 6.04 -6.42
C TYR A 410 5.42 5.88 -4.92
N VAL A 411 6.32 5.12 -4.30
CA VAL A 411 6.41 5.05 -2.83
C VAL A 411 7.63 5.85 -2.43
N ASP A 412 7.42 6.87 -1.62
CA ASP A 412 8.45 7.67 -1.02
C ASP A 412 9.27 6.84 -0.03
N LEU A 413 10.58 7.06 -0.03
CA LEU A 413 11.50 6.36 0.85
C LEU A 413 12.05 7.26 1.96
N GLY A 414 11.66 8.53 2.02
CA GLY A 414 12.18 9.49 3.00
C GLY A 414 13.66 9.84 2.80
N VAL A 415 14.15 9.88 1.55
CA VAL A 415 15.49 10.42 1.24
C VAL A 415 15.34 11.42 0.12
N ASP A 416 15.80 12.64 0.36
CA ASP A 416 15.84 13.67 -0.67
C ASP A 416 17.24 14.25 -0.79
N VAL A 417 17.53 14.79 -1.97
CA VAL A 417 18.77 15.53 -2.23
C VAL A 417 18.42 16.92 -2.72
N THR A 418 18.85 17.95 -1.99
CA THR A 418 18.47 19.34 -2.26
C THR A 418 19.69 20.20 -2.51
N ARG A 419 19.56 21.17 -3.43
CA ARG A 419 20.57 22.19 -3.72
C ARG A 419 19.90 23.52 -4.02
N ALA A 420 20.03 24.51 -3.14
CA ALA A 420 19.66 25.89 -3.49
C ALA A 420 20.72 26.45 -4.47
N ALA A 421 20.36 27.48 -5.24
CA ALA A 421 21.22 27.99 -6.32
C ALA A 421 22.68 28.29 -5.88
N ASP A 422 22.83 28.84 -4.67
CA ASP A 422 24.12 29.28 -4.12
C ASP A 422 24.59 28.42 -2.93
N GLU A 423 24.00 27.24 -2.72
CA GLU A 423 24.36 26.32 -1.64
C GLU A 423 24.98 25.02 -2.17
N GLU A 424 25.74 24.36 -1.29
CA GLU A 424 26.21 23.00 -1.50
C GLU A 424 25.03 22.01 -1.41
N PRO A 425 25.00 20.97 -2.26
CA PRO A 425 23.95 19.97 -2.21
C PRO A 425 24.02 19.14 -0.93
N LYS A 426 22.86 18.79 -0.37
CA LYS A 426 22.73 18.02 0.86
C LYS A 426 21.73 16.89 0.69
N VAL A 427 22.02 15.76 1.32
CA VAL A 427 21.04 14.69 1.53
C VAL A 427 20.25 15.06 2.79
N VAL A 428 18.92 15.05 2.70
CA VAL A 428 18.01 15.41 3.79
C VAL A 428 17.05 14.26 4.09
N ASP A 429 16.39 14.35 5.26
CA ASP A 429 15.32 13.47 5.73
C ASP A 429 15.65 11.99 5.97
N LEU A 430 16.95 11.66 6.06
CA LEU A 430 17.45 10.28 6.26
C LEU A 430 16.85 9.51 7.45
N ALA A 431 16.28 10.19 8.45
CA ALA A 431 15.65 9.55 9.61
C ALA A 431 14.48 8.64 9.22
N GLU A 432 13.59 9.08 8.32
CA GLU A 432 12.45 8.27 7.88
C GLU A 432 12.91 7.03 7.10
N PHE A 433 13.93 7.20 6.24
CA PHE A 433 14.56 6.09 5.53
C PHE A 433 15.19 5.05 6.45
N LEU A 434 15.97 5.49 7.44
CA LEU A 434 16.64 4.57 8.38
C LEU A 434 15.63 3.78 9.22
N ASP A 435 14.51 4.40 9.58
CA ASP A 435 13.42 3.72 10.28
C ASP A 435 12.74 2.65 9.39
N LEU A 436 12.59 2.87 8.08
CA LEU A 436 12.14 1.82 7.15
C LEU A 436 13.10 0.62 7.12
N VAL A 437 14.40 0.87 7.18
CA VAL A 437 15.43 -0.18 7.20
C VAL A 437 15.44 -0.93 8.54
N GLU A 438 15.34 -0.20 9.65
CA GLU A 438 15.32 -0.77 11.00
C GLU A 438 14.12 -1.70 11.21
N ARG A 439 12.92 -1.28 10.76
CA ARG A 439 11.71 -2.09 10.78
C ARG A 439 11.72 -3.25 9.77
N GLY A 440 12.77 -3.34 8.95
CA GLY A 440 12.91 -4.33 7.87
C GLY A 440 11.87 -4.18 6.76
N VAL A 441 11.27 -3.00 6.64
CA VAL A 441 10.34 -2.67 5.56
C VAL A 441 11.09 -2.59 4.24
N LEU A 442 12.25 -1.93 4.26
CA LEU A 442 13.21 -1.90 3.17
C LEU A 442 14.37 -2.86 3.50
N ASP A 443 14.69 -3.75 2.56
CA ASP A 443 15.83 -4.65 2.69
C ASP A 443 17.15 -3.87 2.79
N LYS A 444 18.08 -4.36 3.62
CA LYS A 444 19.35 -3.67 3.90
C LYS A 444 20.24 -3.54 2.66
N GLN A 445 20.28 -4.55 1.79
CA GLN A 445 21.09 -4.49 0.58
C GLN A 445 20.51 -3.44 -0.38
N LEU A 446 19.19 -3.47 -0.60
CA LEU A 446 18.52 -2.47 -1.43
C LEU A 446 18.65 -1.05 -0.84
N ALA A 447 18.58 -0.91 0.49
CA ALA A 447 18.80 0.35 1.16
C ALA A 447 20.21 0.91 0.88
N GLY A 448 21.24 0.05 0.90
CA GLY A 448 22.60 0.43 0.51
C GLY A 448 22.66 1.02 -0.91
N SER A 449 21.98 0.38 -1.88
CA SER A 449 21.90 0.90 -3.26
C SER A 449 21.18 2.25 -3.34
N TYR A 450 20.16 2.50 -2.53
CA TYR A 450 19.50 3.81 -2.48
C TYR A 450 20.39 4.90 -1.86
N LEU A 451 21.16 4.58 -0.83
CA LEU A 451 22.13 5.53 -0.27
C LEU A 451 23.23 5.86 -1.26
N GLU A 452 23.77 4.85 -1.97
CA GLU A 452 24.73 5.05 -3.05
C GLU A 452 24.15 5.93 -4.17
N PHE A 453 22.87 5.74 -4.50
CA PHE A 453 22.18 6.56 -5.49
C PHE A 453 21.98 7.99 -5.01
N ALA A 454 21.57 8.22 -3.76
CA ALA A 454 21.44 9.55 -3.19
C ALA A 454 22.78 10.31 -3.19
N GLU A 455 23.89 9.65 -2.81
CA GLU A 455 25.23 10.24 -2.89
C GLU A 455 25.66 10.51 -4.33
N SER A 456 25.33 9.63 -5.27
CA SER A 456 25.59 9.87 -6.70
C SER A 456 24.82 11.08 -7.21
N VAL A 457 23.55 11.24 -6.83
CA VAL A 457 22.72 12.41 -7.16
C VAL A 457 23.32 13.68 -6.56
N LYS A 458 23.75 13.64 -5.30
CA LYS A 458 24.43 14.76 -4.64
C LYS A 458 25.67 15.18 -5.43
N HIS A 459 26.52 14.22 -5.81
CA HIS A 459 27.73 14.51 -6.60
C HIS A 459 27.42 15.06 -8.01
N LEU A 460 26.30 14.63 -8.63
CA LEU A 460 25.85 15.22 -9.88
C LEU A 460 25.42 16.67 -9.69
N LEU A 461 24.66 16.95 -8.62
CA LEU A 461 24.24 18.29 -8.25
C LEU A 461 25.43 19.19 -7.91
N GLU A 462 26.54 18.71 -7.35
CA GLU A 462 27.76 19.52 -7.11
C GLU A 462 28.33 20.05 -8.44
N LYS A 463 28.30 19.22 -9.48
CA LYS A 463 28.92 19.53 -10.78
C LYS A 463 28.07 20.45 -11.64
N ASP A 464 26.77 20.20 -11.71
CA ASP A 464 25.88 20.88 -12.64
C ASP A 464 24.41 20.80 -12.20
N ILE A 465 23.67 21.86 -12.50
CA ILE A 465 22.22 22.00 -12.31
C ILE A 465 21.53 22.39 -13.62
N GLY A 466 22.16 22.11 -14.76
CA GLY A 466 21.59 22.29 -16.09
C GLY A 466 20.43 21.34 -16.42
N GLU A 467 19.83 21.56 -17.60
CA GLU A 467 18.66 20.80 -18.07
C GLU A 467 18.97 19.32 -18.38
N ASP A 468 20.24 18.93 -18.48
CA ASP A 468 20.67 17.55 -18.72
C ASP A 468 20.75 16.71 -17.43
N LEU A 469 20.69 17.35 -16.25
CA LEU A 469 20.77 16.69 -14.95
C LEU A 469 19.82 15.49 -14.81
N PRO A 470 18.52 15.54 -15.19
CA PRO A 470 17.65 14.37 -15.13
C PRO A 470 18.16 13.18 -15.94
N ALA A 471 18.77 13.41 -17.11
CA ALA A 471 19.31 12.34 -17.93
C ALA A 471 20.55 11.69 -17.28
N ARG A 472 21.38 12.50 -16.61
CA ARG A 472 22.55 12.03 -15.85
C ARG A 472 22.13 11.23 -14.60
N ILE A 473 21.09 11.69 -13.89
CA ILE A 473 20.51 10.95 -12.77
C ILE A 473 19.94 9.61 -13.25
N MET A 474 19.24 9.58 -14.39
CA MET A 474 18.76 8.34 -14.99
C MET A 474 19.91 7.39 -15.34
N GLN A 475 21.05 7.88 -15.81
CA GLN A 475 22.24 7.06 -16.07
C GLN A 475 22.86 6.51 -14.78
N ALA A 476 22.98 7.32 -13.73
CA ALA A 476 23.47 6.89 -12.42
C ALA A 476 22.56 5.82 -11.79
N GLN A 477 21.25 5.96 -11.95
CA GLN A 477 20.29 4.93 -11.53
C GLN A 477 20.58 3.60 -12.23
N LYS A 478 20.80 3.61 -13.54
CA LYS A 478 21.06 2.39 -14.32
C LYS A 478 22.34 1.68 -13.89
N SER A 479 23.40 2.41 -13.55
CA SER A 479 24.66 1.80 -13.09
C SER A 479 24.53 1.14 -11.72
N ILE A 480 23.68 1.68 -10.83
CA ILE A 480 23.55 1.20 -9.45
C ILE A 480 22.52 0.08 -9.34
N PHE A 481 21.37 0.26 -9.99
CA PHE A 481 20.24 -0.66 -9.90
C PHE A 481 20.15 -1.54 -11.14
N SER A 482 21.24 -2.00 -11.74
CA SER A 482 21.19 -2.78 -12.98
C SER A 482 20.29 -4.03 -12.82
N PHE A 483 19.03 -3.90 -13.22
CA PHE A 483 17.98 -4.92 -13.13
C PHE A 483 17.61 -5.34 -14.56
N GLU A 484 16.91 -6.48 -14.68
CA GLU A 484 16.32 -6.97 -15.94
C GLU A 484 15.49 -5.91 -16.69
N THR A 485 15.03 -4.87 -15.99
CA THR A 485 14.38 -3.68 -16.57
C THR A 485 15.17 -3.09 -17.74
N ASP A 486 16.49 -2.95 -17.65
CA ASP A 486 17.26 -2.36 -18.75
C ASP A 486 17.31 -3.27 -19.98
N LYS A 487 17.30 -4.60 -19.80
CA LYS A 487 17.18 -5.56 -20.92
C LYS A 487 15.77 -5.57 -21.51
N LEU A 488 14.76 -5.49 -20.65
CA LEU A 488 13.35 -5.44 -21.06
C LEU A 488 13.04 -4.15 -21.82
N LEU A 489 13.62 -3.01 -21.42
CA LEU A 489 13.37 -1.69 -22.00
C LEU A 489 14.34 -1.30 -23.13
N ALA A 490 15.35 -2.11 -23.44
CA ALA A 490 16.33 -1.86 -24.51
C ALA A 490 15.78 -2.14 -25.93
N VAL A 491 14.49 -2.41 -26.07
CA VAL A 491 13.83 -2.66 -27.36
C VAL A 491 13.59 -1.35 -28.12
#